data_AF-A0AAU4F8V8-F1
#
_entry.id   AF-A0AAU4F8V8-F1
#
_cell.length_a   1.000
_cell.length_b   1.000
_cell.length_c   1.000
_cell.angle_alpha   90.00
_cell.angle_beta   90.00
_cell.angle_gamma   90.00
#
_symmetry.space_group_name_H-M   'P 1'
#
loop_
_entity.id
_entity.type
_entity.pdbx_description
1 polymer ?
#
loop_
_entity_poly.entity_id
_entity_poly.type
_entity_poly.pdbx_seq_one_letter_code
_entity_poly.pdbx_strand_id
1 'polypeptide(L)' 'MDEPGDALKVFRAVWRATGQAGDDLDRGPQKSCKSMANVGFDRFAEDDDPAAAWRARLAREGKLGGSTVRDLVLGPDR' A
#
# COMPACT_ATOMS: atom_id res chain seq x y z
N MET A 1 -7.03 30.41 -9.84
CA MET A 1 -7.92 29.99 -8.74
C MET A 1 -8.54 28.70 -9.23
N ASP A 2 -7.93 27.56 -8.89
CA ASP A 2 -8.30 26.26 -9.44
C ASP A 2 -9.69 25.86 -8.92
N GLU A 3 -10.68 25.92 -9.81
CA GLU A 3 -12.03 25.50 -9.50
C GLU A 3 -12.06 23.98 -9.30
N PRO A 4 -12.84 23.45 -8.34
CA PRO A 4 -12.88 22.02 -8.01
C PRO A 4 -13.22 21.12 -9.21
N GLY A 5 -13.88 21.66 -10.24
CA GLY A 5 -14.16 20.97 -11.49
C GLY A 5 -12.92 20.67 -12.34
N ASP A 6 -11.88 21.50 -12.26
CA ASP A 6 -10.66 21.32 -13.04
C ASP A 6 -9.80 20.19 -12.47
N ALA A 7 -9.66 20.12 -11.14
CA ALA A 7 -9.03 18.99 -10.46
C ALA A 7 -9.72 17.66 -10.77
N LEU A 8 -11.06 17.62 -10.74
CA LEU A 8 -11.83 16.41 -11.07
C LEU A 8 -11.64 15.97 -12.53
N LYS A 9 -11.49 16.93 -13.46
CA LYS A 9 -11.22 16.65 -14.87
C LYS A 9 -9.85 15.99 -15.05
N VAL A 10 -8.82 16.47 -14.35
CA VAL A 10 -7.49 15.86 -14.34
C VAL A 10 -7.53 14.46 -13.75
N PHE A 11 -8.17 14.27 -12.59
CA PHE A 11 -8.29 12.94 -11.97
C PHE A 11 -8.99 11.92 -12.89
N ARG A 12 -10.06 12.33 -13.57
CA ARG A 12 -10.74 11.48 -14.55
C ARG A 12 -9.91 11.20 -15.80
N ALA A 13 -9.00 12.09 -16.17
CA ALA A 13 -8.07 11.85 -17.27
C ALA A 13 -6.99 10.83 -16.85
N VAL A 14 -6.40 10.99 -15.67
CA VAL A 14 -5.43 10.05 -15.09
C VAL A 14 -6.03 8.65 -14.93
N TRP A 15 -7.25 8.56 -14.38
CA TRP A 15 -7.91 7.27 -14.16
C TRP A 15 -8.30 6.53 -15.46
N ARG A 16 -8.54 7.27 -16.53
CA ARG A 16 -8.84 6.70 -17.86
C ARG A 16 -7.60 6.46 -18.71
N ALA A 17 -6.42 6.90 -18.27
CA ALA A 17 -5.19 6.66 -18.98
C ALA A 17 -4.88 5.15 -18.98
N THR A 18 -4.69 4.58 -20.16
CA THR A 18 -4.34 3.18 -20.38
C THR A 18 -3.18 3.09 -21.35
N GLY A 19 -2.37 2.03 -21.27
CA GLY A 19 -1.26 1.81 -22.22
C GLY A 19 0.02 2.61 -21.90
N GLN A 20 0.17 3.09 -20.68
CA GLN A 20 1.46 3.53 -20.16
C GLN A 20 2.16 2.33 -19.52
N ALA A 21 3.31 1.95 -20.07
CA ALA A 21 4.15 0.89 -19.52
C ALA A 21 5.21 1.50 -18.59
N GLY A 22 5.72 0.70 -17.65
CA GLY A 22 6.84 1.14 -16.80
C GLY A 22 8.10 1.52 -17.59
N ASP A 23 8.19 1.05 -18.85
CA ASP A 23 9.26 1.36 -19.79
C ASP A 23 9.13 2.76 -20.42
N ASP A 24 7.95 3.38 -20.38
CA ASP A 24 7.72 4.77 -20.85
C ASP A 24 8.23 5.81 -19.85
N LEU A 25 8.58 5.38 -18.62
CA LEU A 25 9.12 6.25 -17.58
C LEU A 25 10.63 6.38 -17.76
N ASP A 26 11.10 7.60 -18.09
CA ASP A 26 12.53 7.92 -17.98
C ASP A 26 12.99 7.67 -16.54
N ARG A 27 13.91 6.74 -16.35
CA ARG A 27 14.35 6.28 -15.02
C ARG A 27 15.13 7.36 -14.25
N GLY A 28 15.43 8.49 -14.89
CA GLY A 28 16.25 9.56 -14.33
C GLY A 28 17.65 9.05 -13.92
N PRO A 29 18.45 9.86 -13.20
CA PRO A 29 19.68 9.37 -12.62
C PRO A 29 19.35 8.24 -11.64
N GLN A 30 19.69 6.99 -12.00
CA GLN A 30 19.59 5.82 -11.14
C GLN A 30 20.63 5.92 -10.02
N LYS A 31 20.45 6.84 -9.07
CA LYS A 31 21.04 6.66 -7.75
C LYS A 31 20.37 5.42 -7.20
N SER A 32 21.10 4.31 -7.12
CA SER A 32 20.68 3.14 -6.37
C SER A 32 20.18 3.66 -5.03
N CYS A 33 18.89 3.44 -4.72
CA CYS A 33 18.29 3.84 -3.45
C CYS A 33 19.22 3.32 -2.35
N LYS A 34 20.03 4.23 -1.80
CA LYS A 34 21.25 3.87 -1.09
C LYS A 34 20.82 3.40 0.28
N SER A 35 20.56 2.10 0.36
CA SER A 35 20.07 1.34 1.50
C SER A 35 18.54 1.31 1.67
N MET A 36 17.95 0.17 1.30
CA MET A 36 16.63 -0.25 1.78
C MET A 36 16.69 -0.92 3.16
N ALA A 37 17.86 -1.01 3.81
CA ALA A 37 17.99 -1.69 5.10
C ALA A 37 17.16 -1.03 6.21
N ASN A 38 16.74 0.23 6.02
CA ASN A 38 15.87 0.95 6.95
C ASN A 38 14.41 1.06 6.47
N VAL A 39 14.06 0.39 5.36
CA VAL A 39 12.73 0.42 4.77
C VAL A 39 12.10 -0.95 5.01
N GLY A 40 11.25 -1.04 6.04
CA GLY A 40 10.65 -2.29 6.48
C GLY A 40 9.88 -2.09 7.79
N PHE A 41 9.29 -3.15 8.31
CA PHE A 41 8.54 -3.12 9.55
C PHE A 41 9.35 -3.60 10.77
N ASP A 42 10.64 -3.90 10.61
CA ASP A 42 11.53 -4.37 11.69
C ASP A 42 11.50 -3.44 12.92
N ARG A 43 11.36 -2.13 12.74
CA ARG A 43 11.25 -1.18 13.87
C ARG A 43 9.93 -1.25 14.64
N PHE A 44 8.93 -1.97 14.12
CA PHE A 44 7.68 -2.26 14.83
C PHE A 44 7.71 -3.62 15.53
N ALA A 45 8.78 -4.38 15.32
CA ALA A 45 9.04 -5.71 15.85
C ALA A 45 10.34 -5.64 16.64
N GLU A 46 10.35 -4.90 17.76
CA GLU A 46 11.59 -4.67 18.52
C GLU A 46 12.27 -5.98 18.96
N ASP A 47 11.52 -7.09 19.13
CA ASP A 47 12.05 -8.46 19.38
C ASP A 47 11.06 -9.61 19.04
N ASP A 48 9.91 -9.31 18.44
CA ASP A 48 8.80 -10.27 18.20
C ASP A 48 8.53 -10.43 16.71
N ASP A 49 8.02 -11.60 16.29
CA ASP A 49 7.55 -11.81 14.91
C ASP A 49 6.60 -10.66 14.50
N PRO A 50 6.87 -9.92 13.41
CA PRO A 50 6.03 -8.80 12.98
C PRO A 50 4.55 -9.17 12.87
N ALA A 51 4.24 -10.40 12.46
CA ALA A 51 2.86 -10.85 12.38
C ALA A 51 2.21 -11.03 13.77
N ALA A 52 2.97 -11.42 14.79
CA ALA A 52 2.52 -11.46 16.18
C ALA A 52 2.28 -10.05 16.75
N ALA A 53 3.22 -9.12 16.54
CA ALA A 53 3.08 -7.73 17.00
C ALA A 53 1.84 -7.05 16.39
N TRP A 54 1.61 -7.27 15.08
CA TRP A 54 0.41 -6.78 14.40
C TRP A 54 -0.88 -7.43 14.93
N ARG A 55 -0.90 -8.75 15.19
CA ARG A 55 -2.07 -9.41 15.80
C ARG A 55 -2.39 -8.87 17.18
N ALA A 56 -1.40 -8.69 18.04
CA ALA A 56 -1.57 -8.12 19.37
C ALA A 56 -2.15 -6.69 19.31
N ARG A 57 -1.65 -5.87 18.38
CA ARG A 57 -2.18 -4.53 18.15
C ARG A 57 -3.62 -4.55 17.65
N LEU A 58 -3.95 -5.40 16.68
CA LEU A 58 -5.32 -5.54 16.17
C LEU A 58 -6.29 -6.03 17.24
N ALA A 59 -5.85 -6.95 18.11
CA ALA A 59 -6.65 -7.40 19.25
C ALA A 59 -6.95 -6.25 20.21
N ARG A 60 -5.93 -5.46 20.59
CA ARG A 60 -6.08 -4.29 21.45
C ARG A 60 -7.02 -3.23 20.87
N GLU A 61 -7.00 -3.04 19.55
CA GLU A 61 -7.86 -2.09 18.87
C GLU A 61 -9.26 -2.65 18.56
N GLY A 62 -9.55 -3.92 18.90
CA GLY A 62 -10.82 -4.59 18.57
C GLY A 62 -11.02 -4.86 17.07
N LYS A 63 -9.94 -4.78 16.30
CA LYS A 63 -9.92 -4.96 14.83
C LYS A 63 -9.48 -6.35 14.40
N LEU A 64 -9.13 -7.21 15.37
CA LEU A 64 -8.83 -8.60 15.10
C LEU A 64 -10.14 -9.32 14.74
N GLY A 65 -10.48 -9.31 13.46
CA GLY A 65 -11.62 -10.04 12.91
C GLY A 65 -11.36 -11.54 12.84
N GLY A 66 -12.44 -12.33 12.72
CA GLY A 66 -12.37 -13.79 12.62
C GLY A 66 -12.05 -14.33 11.23
N SER A 67 -11.98 -13.47 10.21
CA SER A 67 -11.74 -13.86 8.81
C SER A 67 -10.45 -13.23 8.27
N THR A 68 -9.80 -13.88 7.32
CA THR A 68 -8.62 -13.29 6.66
C THR A 68 -9.04 -12.22 5.65
N VAL A 69 -8.11 -11.35 5.24
CA VAL A 69 -8.35 -10.42 4.12
C VAL A 69 -8.74 -11.17 2.85
N ARG A 70 -8.18 -12.38 2.64
CA ARG A 70 -8.56 -13.25 1.54
C ARG A 70 -10.03 -13.63 1.60
N ASP A 71 -10.54 -14.08 2.76
CA ASP A 71 -11.96 -14.43 2.92
C ASP A 71 -12.88 -13.22 2.69
N LEU A 72 -12.44 -12.01 3.06
CA LEU A 72 -13.19 -10.79 2.79
C LEU A 72 -13.26 -10.46 1.29
N VAL A 73 -12.20 -10.75 0.54
CA VAL A 73 -12.09 -10.41 -0.90
C VAL A 73 -12.66 -11.51 -1.79
N LEU A 74 -12.44 -12.78 -1.44
CA LEU A 74 -12.80 -13.95 -2.24
C LEU A 74 -14.06 -14.67 -1.73
N GLY A 75 -14.57 -14.29 -0.56
CA GLY A 75 -15.55 -15.06 0.18
C GLY A 75 -14.92 -16.23 0.97
N PRO A 76 -15.66 -16.82 1.92
CA PRO A 76 -15.18 -17.98 2.68
C PRO A 76 -14.94 -19.17 1.73
N ASP A 77 -13.83 -19.88 1.94
CA ASP A 77 -13.55 -21.16 1.27
C ASP A 77 -14.69 -22.15 1.61
N ARG A 78 -15.37 -22.65 0.57
CA ARG A 78 -16.63 -23.39 0.66
C ARG A 78 -16.46 -24.80 1.24
#